data_AF-A0A3D4TR76-F1
#
_entry.id   AF-A0A3D4TR76-F1
#
_cell.length_a   1.000
_cell.length_b   1.000
_cell.length_c   1.000
_cell.angle_alpha   90.00
_cell.angle_beta   90.00
_cell.angle_gamma   90.00
#
_symmetry.space_group_name_H-M   'P 1'
#
loop_
_entity.id
_entity.type
_entity.pdbx_description
1 polymer ?
#
loop_
_entity_poly.entity_id
_entity_poly.type
_entity_poly.pdbx_seq_one_letter_code
_entity_poly.pdbx_strand_id
1 'polypeptide(L)'
;MADCFEVVIFDSSPEVTGVIEEWDRRELALRAVAGAGGKYSHCARGLITIRPVSLGLYDVIDLQFFYASMGWCPVIRDGEYAPPVSYEGDGWGVSS
;
A
#
# COMPACT_ATOMS: atom_id res chain seq x y z
N MET A 1 -12.18 -29.53 -19.87
CA MET A 1 -11.16 -29.13 -18.87
C MET A 1 -10.83 -27.70 -19.21
N ALA A 2 -11.00 -26.77 -18.27
CA ALA A 2 -10.60 -25.39 -18.49
C ALA A 2 -9.13 -25.29 -18.13
N ASP A 3 -8.30 -24.88 -19.08
CA ASP A 3 -6.88 -24.66 -18.83
C ASP A 3 -6.72 -23.45 -17.89
N CYS A 4 -5.95 -23.64 -16.83
CA CYS A 4 -5.63 -22.57 -15.89
C CYS A 4 -4.65 -21.59 -16.53
N PHE A 5 -4.82 -20.29 -16.30
CA PHE A 5 -3.83 -19.27 -16.63
C PHE A 5 -3.40 -18.52 -15.36
N GLU A 6 -2.12 -18.17 -15.28
CA GLU A 6 -1.62 -17.23 -14.29
C GLU A 6 -1.56 -15.84 -14.90
N VAL A 7 -1.98 -14.84 -14.14
CA VAL A 7 -1.85 -13.44 -14.52
C VAL A 7 -1.13 -12.67 -13.43
N VAL A 8 -0.16 -11.89 -13.86
CA VAL A 8 0.59 -10.93 -13.05
C VAL A 8 0.59 -9.63 -13.83
N ILE A 9 -0.13 -8.61 -13.35
CA ILE A 9 -0.14 -7.28 -13.96
C ILE A 9 0.53 -6.32 -12.96
N PHE A 10 1.71 -5.82 -13.35
CA PHE A 10 2.52 -4.88 -12.58
C PHE A 10 2.48 -3.44 -13.13
N ASP A 11 1.68 -3.18 -14.16
CA ASP A 11 1.52 -1.84 -14.74
C ASP A 11 0.14 -1.79 -15.41
N SER A 12 -0.68 -0.79 -15.06
CA SER A 12 -1.84 -0.48 -15.90
C SER A 12 -1.29 0.10 -17.21
N SER A 13 -1.82 -0.33 -18.37
CA SER A 13 -1.60 0.38 -19.63
C SER A 13 -2.93 0.98 -20.08
N PRO A 14 -3.07 2.31 -20.12
CA PRO A 14 -2.02 3.31 -19.85
C PRO A 14 -1.61 3.37 -18.37
N GLU A 15 -0.39 3.86 -18.13
CA GLU A 15 0.11 4.16 -16.78
C GLU A 15 -0.89 5.09 -16.08
N VAL A 16 -1.43 4.65 -14.94
CA VAL A 16 -2.36 5.46 -14.14
C VAL A 16 -1.59 5.97 -12.93
N THR A 17 -1.36 7.28 -12.89
CA THR A 17 -0.80 7.97 -11.74
C THR A 17 -1.85 8.87 -11.11
N GLY A 18 -1.66 9.19 -9.82
CA GLY A 18 -2.58 10.04 -9.08
C GLY A 18 -1.94 10.58 -7.80
N VAL A 19 -2.61 11.53 -7.17
CA VAL A 19 -2.26 12.08 -5.85
C VAL A 19 -3.32 11.65 -4.86
N ILE A 20 -2.89 11.15 -3.70
CA ILE A 20 -3.80 10.90 -2.58
C ILE A 20 -3.79 12.16 -1.71
N GLU A 21 -4.96 12.77 -1.58
CA GLU A 21 -5.20 13.95 -0.74
C GLU A 21 -5.81 13.54 0.61
N GLU A 22 -5.91 14.47 1.57
CA GLU A 22 -6.52 14.25 2.89
C GLU A 22 -5.91 13.11 3.75
N TRP A 23 -4.62 12.81 3.53
CA TRP A 23 -3.92 11.76 4.28
C TRP A 23 -3.06 12.33 5.41
N ASP A 24 -3.01 11.63 6.55
CA ASP A 24 -2.05 11.89 7.62
C ASP A 24 -0.77 11.07 7.41
N ARG A 25 0.35 11.77 7.25
CA ARG A 25 1.68 11.16 7.12
C ARG A 25 2.08 10.32 8.32
N ARG A 26 1.65 10.69 9.51
CA ARG A 26 1.93 9.94 10.75
C ARG A 26 1.20 8.59 10.74
N GLU A 27 -0.06 8.58 10.31
CA GLU A 27 -0.84 7.34 10.20
C GLU A 27 -0.24 6.40 9.15
N LEU A 28 0.27 6.93 8.03
CA LEU A 28 0.95 6.11 7.03
C LEU A 28 2.20 5.44 7.59
N ALA A 29 3.02 6.18 8.35
CA ALA A 29 4.28 5.68 8.91
C ALA A 29 4.08 4.52 9.91
N LEU A 30 2.89 4.40 10.51
CA LEU A 30 2.52 3.29 11.40
C LEU A 30 2.18 1.99 10.65
N ARG A 31 1.98 2.05 9.33
CA ARG A 31 1.48 0.93 8.51
C ARG A 31 2.37 0.61 7.31
N ALA A 32 3.15 1.60 6.87
CA ALA A 32 4.07 1.49 5.78
C ALA A 32 5.49 1.72 6.29
N VAL A 33 6.37 0.74 6.10
CA VAL A 33 7.79 0.90 6.39
C VAL A 33 8.33 2.02 5.51
N ALA A 34 8.98 3.02 6.12
CA ALA A 34 9.67 4.07 5.38
C ALA A 34 10.81 3.45 4.56
N GLY A 35 10.84 3.75 3.26
CA GLY A 35 11.94 3.32 2.40
C GLY A 35 13.21 4.11 2.71
N ALA A 36 14.37 3.57 2.35
CA ALA A 36 15.65 4.26 2.49
C ALA A 36 15.74 5.44 1.51
N GLY A 37 15.39 6.64 1.98
CA GLY A 37 15.87 7.96 1.52
C GLY A 37 15.69 8.34 0.04
N GLY A 38 14.87 9.37 -0.23
CA GLY A 38 14.74 9.99 -1.56
C GLY A 38 13.58 11.01 -1.62
N LYS A 39 13.10 11.34 -2.83
CA LYS A 39 11.94 12.24 -3.06
C LYS A 39 10.62 11.68 -2.49
N TYR A 40 10.55 10.37 -2.23
CA TYR A 40 9.36 9.67 -1.74
C TYR A 40 9.64 9.04 -0.37
N SER A 41 8.77 9.29 0.61
CA SER A 41 8.91 8.75 1.97
C SER A 41 8.62 7.25 2.07
N HIS A 42 7.80 6.72 1.17
CA HIS A 42 7.47 5.30 1.06
C HIS A 42 7.44 4.93 -0.42
N CYS A 43 8.20 3.92 -0.81
CA CYS A 43 8.18 3.35 -2.16
C CYS A 43 8.02 1.83 -2.00
N ALA A 44 6.80 1.36 -2.23
CA ALA A 44 6.45 -0.06 -2.12
C ALA A 44 5.48 -0.42 -3.25
N ARG A 45 5.46 -1.68 -3.66
CA ARG A 45 4.44 -2.19 -4.57
C ARG A 45 3.09 -2.14 -3.84
N GLY A 46 2.11 -1.48 -4.44
CA GLY A 46 0.80 -1.28 -3.84
C GLY A 46 -0.32 -1.96 -4.62
N LEU A 47 -1.31 -2.48 -3.90
CA LEU A 47 -2.61 -2.83 -4.45
C LEU A 47 -3.60 -1.81 -3.92
N ILE A 48 -4.31 -1.14 -4.82
CA ILE A 48 -5.30 -0.12 -4.48
C ILE A 48 -6.64 -0.48 -5.09
N THR A 49 -7.70 -0.37 -4.31
CA THR A 49 -9.09 -0.45 -4.77
C THR A 49 -9.70 0.94 -4.64
N ILE A 50 -10.22 1.45 -5.75
CA ILE A 50 -10.77 2.79 -5.84
C ILE A 50 -12.20 2.75 -6.37
N ARG A 51 -13.03 3.70 -5.92
CA ARG A 51 -14.40 3.89 -6.39
C ARG A 51 -14.55 5.25 -7.06
N PRO A 52 -15.04 5.35 -8.30
CA PRO A 52 -15.23 6.64 -8.96
C PRO A 52 -16.27 7.47 -8.23
N VAL A 53 -15.93 8.73 -7.98
CA VAL A 53 -16.84 9.76 -7.42
C VAL A 53 -17.25 10.73 -8.51
N SER A 54 -16.27 11.20 -9.29
CA SER A 54 -16.48 12.03 -10.47
C SER A 54 -15.32 11.88 -11.46
N LEU A 55 -15.31 12.64 -12.55
CA LEU A 55 -14.27 12.53 -13.57
C LEU A 55 -12.88 12.85 -12.97
N GLY A 56 -12.04 11.84 -12.86
CA GLY A 56 -10.69 11.97 -12.32
C GLY A 56 -10.60 11.98 -10.78
N LEU A 57 -11.73 11.80 -10.08
CA LEU A 57 -11.79 11.75 -8.62
C LEU A 57 -12.32 10.41 -8.15
N TYR A 58 -11.61 9.80 -7.21
CA TYR A 58 -11.92 8.47 -6.70
C TYR A 58 -11.73 8.42 -5.19
N ASP A 59 -12.63 7.71 -4.51
CA ASP A 59 -12.42 7.29 -3.13
C ASP A 59 -11.44 6.11 -3.11
N VAL A 60 -10.53 6.10 -2.14
CA VAL A 60 -9.72 4.91 -1.83
C VAL A 60 -10.51 4.03 -0.86
N ILE A 61 -10.86 2.82 -1.30
CA ILE A 61 -11.59 1.85 -0.48
C ILE A 61 -10.62 0.94 0.26
N ASP A 62 -9.62 0.42 -0.43
CA ASP A 62 -8.58 -0.42 0.16
C ASP A 62 -7.21 -0.04 -0.41
N LEU A 63 -6.19 -0.06 0.44
CA LEU A 63 -4.81 0.13 0.06
C LEU A 63 -3.93 -0.85 0.83
N GLN A 64 -3.10 -1.62 0.12
CA GLN A 64 -2.16 -2.55 0.71
C GLN A 64 -0.78 -2.37 0.09
N PHE A 65 0.28 -2.44 0.88
CA PHE A 65 1.65 -2.48 0.38
C PHE A 65 2.26 -3.86 0.56
N PHE A 66 2.97 -4.33 -0.45
CA PHE A 66 3.72 -5.58 -0.38
C PHE A 66 5.16 -5.33 0.08
N TYR A 67 5.54 -6.02 1.15
CA TYR A 67 6.91 -6.09 1.64
C TYR A 67 7.39 -7.55 1.57
N ALA A 68 8.59 -7.79 1.03
CA ALA A 68 9.10 -9.16 0.85
C ALA A 68 9.18 -9.97 2.16
N SER A 69 9.40 -9.29 3.29
CA SER A 69 9.49 -9.91 4.62
C SER A 69 8.15 -10.09 5.33
N MET A 70 7.10 -9.37 4.95
CA MET A 70 5.81 -9.32 5.67
C MET A 70 4.60 -9.65 4.81
N GLY A 71 4.78 -9.79 3.49
CA GLY A 71 3.69 -9.94 2.54
C GLY A 71 2.88 -8.65 2.38
N TRP A 72 1.58 -8.80 2.10
CA TRP A 72 0.65 -7.69 1.93
C TRP A 72 0.23 -7.10 3.28
N CYS A 73 0.64 -5.86 3.51
CA CYS A 73 0.33 -5.10 4.72
C CYS A 73 -0.78 -4.08 4.41
N PRO A 74 -1.89 -4.10 5.16
CA PRO A 74 -3.00 -3.18 4.95
C PRO A 74 -2.65 -1.77 5.44
N VAL A 75 -3.04 -0.77 4.67
CA VAL A 75 -2.93 0.66 5.02
C VAL A 75 -4.32 1.25 5.21
N ILE A 76 -5.20 1.04 4.23
CA ILE A 76 -6.61 1.42 4.27
C ILE A 76 -7.46 0.15 4.12
N ARG A 77 -8.53 0.04 4.91
CA ARG A 77 -9.57 -0.97 4.80
C ARG A 77 -10.93 -0.32 4.92
N ASP A 78 -11.82 -0.61 3.98
CA ASP A 78 -13.18 -0.07 3.96
C ASP A 78 -13.24 1.47 4.06
N GLY A 79 -12.24 2.16 3.50
CA GLY A 79 -12.12 3.63 3.53
C GLY A 79 -11.52 4.22 4.81
N GLU A 80 -11.17 3.40 5.80
CA GLU A 80 -10.55 3.84 7.05
C GLU A 80 -9.11 3.33 7.18
N TYR A 81 -8.31 3.99 8.02
CA TYR A 81 -6.99 3.46 8.37
C TYR A 81 -7.12 2.08 8.99
N ALA A 82 -6.38 1.10 8.45
CA ALA A 82 -6.27 -0.22 9.05
C ALA A 82 -5.66 -0.12 10.47
N PRO A 83 -5.65 -1.17 11.30
CA PRO A 83 -4.86 -1.14 12.52
C PRO A 83 -3.37 -0.91 12.22
N PRO A 84 -2.62 -0.18 13.07
CA PRO A 84 -1.16 -0.12 12.99
C PRO A 84 -0.55 -1.51 12.94
N VAL A 85 0.56 -1.67 12.21
CA VAL A 85 1.31 -2.92 12.23
C VAL A 85 2.03 -3.00 13.58
N SER A 86 1.52 -3.82 14.50
CA SER A 86 2.20 -4.10 15.77
C SER A 86 3.48 -4.88 15.47
N TYR A 87 4.63 -4.22 15.61
CA TYR A 87 5.96 -4.82 15.44
C TYR A 87 6.38 -5.68 16.65
N GLU A 88 5.44 -6.34 17.32
CA GLU A 88 5.76 -7.23 18.44
C GLU A 88 6.09 -8.62 17.91
N GLY A 89 7.39 -8.89 17.69
CA GLY A 89 7.90 -10.26 17.55
C GLY A 89 9.07 -10.44 16.58
N ASP A 90 10.27 -10.31 17.14
CA ASP A 90 11.50 -11.04 16.81
C ASP A 90 12.31 -10.65 15.55
N GLY A 91 13.37 -9.86 15.78
CA GLY A 91 14.67 -10.19 15.19
C GLY A 91 15.21 -9.29 14.09
N TRP A 92 15.23 -7.97 14.29
CA TRP A 92 16.33 -7.15 13.75
C TRP A 92 16.99 -6.41 14.90
N GLY A 93 18.09 -7.00 15.38
CA GLY A 93 18.91 -6.46 16.46
C GLY A 93 19.33 -5.03 16.17
N VAL A 94 18.71 -4.09 16.86
CA VAL A 94 19.34 -2.82 17.22
C VAL A 94 19.81 -2.99 18.65
N SER A 95 21.09 -3.38 18.76
CA SER A 95 21.83 -3.32 20.00
C SER A 95 21.72 -1.91 20.57
N SER A 96 21.31 -1.84 21.84
CA SER A 96 21.46 -0.66 22.68
C SER A 96 22.93 -0.29 22.87
#